data_AF-A0A2N6C4W8-F1
#
_entry.id   AF-A0A2N6C4W8-F1
#
_cell.length_a   1.000
_cell.length_b   1.000
_cell.length_c   1.000
_cell.angle_alpha   90.00
_cell.angle_beta   90.00
_cell.angle_gamma   90.00
#
_symmetry.space_group_name_H-M   'P 1'
#
loop_
_entity.id
_entity.type
_entity.pdbx_description
1 polymer ?
#
loop_
_entity_poly.entity_id
_entity_poly.type
_entity_poly.pdbx_seq_one_letter_code
_entity_poly.pdbx_strand_id
1 'polypeptide(L)'
;MTEKQYSEIEKLRLLLTHWLQHNEDHGKEYAKWAAVAREAGESTAAECIEQAVDLLAKADRAFEKALTSIGGPGKGHQHHHHD
;
A
#
# COMPACT_ATOMS: atom_id res chain seq x y z
N MET A 1 27.35 -9.99 17.55
CA MET A 1 26.37 -10.22 16.47
C MET A 1 26.47 -8.99 15.57
N THR A 2 26.79 -9.15 14.29
CA THR A 2 26.89 -8.01 13.36
C THR A 2 25.48 -7.63 12.92
N GLU A 3 25.06 -6.41 13.26
CA GLU A 3 23.84 -5.84 12.68
C GLU A 3 24.02 -5.73 11.16
N LYS A 4 23.03 -6.19 10.41
CA LYS A 4 23.03 -6.05 8.96
C LYS A 4 22.71 -4.60 8.61
N GLN A 5 23.70 -3.86 8.15
CA GLN A 5 23.53 -2.49 7.68
C GLN A 5 22.95 -2.51 6.27
N TYR A 6 21.72 -2.02 6.11
CA TYR A 6 21.09 -1.83 4.80
C TYR A 6 21.54 -0.51 4.19
N SER A 7 21.81 -0.51 2.88
CA SER A 7 21.92 0.73 2.11
C SER A 7 20.56 1.43 2.01
N GLU A 8 20.56 2.73 1.71
CA GLU A 8 19.33 3.50 1.56
C GLU A 8 18.41 2.96 0.45
N ILE A 9 18.97 2.41 -0.63
CA ILE A 9 18.18 1.77 -1.69
C ILE A 9 17.55 0.45 -1.20
N GLU A 10 18.24 -0.33 -0.37
CA GLU A 10 17.67 -1.54 0.21
C GLU A 10 16.51 -1.22 1.17
N LYS A 11 16.66 -0.16 1.98
CA LYS A 11 15.59 0.35 2.84
C LYS A 11 14.41 0.84 2.00
N LEU A 12 14.65 1.59 0.93
CA LEU A 12 13.60 2.10 0.04
C LEU A 12 12.79 0.96 -0.60
N ARG A 13 13.43 -0.14 -1.01
CA ARG A 13 12.72 -1.31 -1.54
C ARG A 13 11.78 -1.95 -0.51
N LEU A 14 12.22 -2.03 0.76
CA LEU A 14 11.39 -2.51 1.86
C LEU A 14 10.20 -1.58 2.11
N LEU A 15 10.44 -0.26 2.11
CA LEU A 15 9.39 0.75 2.30
C LEU A 15 8.35 0.72 1.18
N LEU A 16 8.77 0.68 -0.10
CA LEU A 16 7.84 0.60 -1.23
C LEU A 16 6.97 -0.66 -1.17
N THR A 17 7.56 -1.80 -0.80
CA THR A 17 6.82 -3.05 -0.62
C THR A 17 5.81 -2.94 0.52
N HIS A 18 6.21 -2.34 1.65
CA HIS A 18 5.33 -2.13 2.79
C HIS A 18 4.19 -1.16 2.48
N TRP A 19 4.46 -0.05 1.78
CA TRP A 19 3.43 0.91 1.38
C TRP A 19 2.43 0.31 0.39
N LEU A 20 2.87 -0.52 -0.55
CA LEU A 20 1.96 -1.25 -1.45
C LEU A 20 0.99 -2.14 -0.66
N GLN A 21 1.48 -2.90 0.33
CA GLN A 21 0.62 -3.73 1.16
C GLN A 21 -0.36 -2.89 2.00
N HIS A 22 0.14 -1.79 2.57
CA HIS A 22 -0.68 -0.91 3.40
C HIS A 22 -1.77 -0.18 2.60
N ASN A 23 -1.45 0.21 1.37
CA ASN A 23 -2.40 0.83 0.44
C ASN A 23 -3.51 -0.16 0.06
N GLU A 24 -3.21 -1.45 -0.10
CA GLU A 24 -4.23 -2.48 -0.33
C GLU A 24 -5.23 -2.54 0.84
N ASP A 25 -4.74 -2.55 2.08
CA ASP A 25 -5.58 -2.58 3.29
C ASP A 25 -6.42 -1.30 3.42
N HIS A 26 -5.83 -0.14 3.16
CA HIS A 26 -6.54 1.13 3.14
C HIS A 26 -7.61 1.18 2.05
N GLY A 27 -7.30 0.73 0.82
CA GLY A 27 -8.25 0.69 -0.28
C GLY A 27 -9.49 -0.14 0.04
N LYS A 28 -9.31 -1.30 0.68
CA LYS A 28 -10.42 -2.15 1.15
C LYS A 28 -11.29 -1.45 2.20
N GLU A 29 -10.67 -0.84 3.21
CA GLU A 29 -11.42 -0.14 4.25
C GLU A 29 -12.14 1.09 3.70
N TYR A 30 -11.53 1.85 2.79
CA TYR A 30 -12.16 2.99 2.13
C TYR A 30 -13.36 2.55 1.30
N ALA A 31 -13.23 1.49 0.50
CA ALA A 31 -14.33 0.96 -0.31
C ALA A 31 -15.52 0.51 0.56
N LYS A 32 -15.26 -0.10 1.72
CA LYS A 32 -16.28 -0.44 2.71
C LYS A 32 -17.02 0.80 3.22
N TRP A 33 -16.31 1.88 3.55
CA TRP A 33 -16.95 3.11 4.03
C TRP A 33 -17.66 3.90 2.93
N ALA A 34 -17.19 3.85 1.69
CA ALA A 34 -17.94 4.37 0.55
C ALA A 34 -19.31 3.69 0.42
N ALA A 35 -19.37 2.35 0.57
CA ALA A 35 -20.63 1.62 0.56
C ALA A 35 -21.57 2.04 1.70
N VAL A 36 -21.05 2.19 2.92
CA VAL A 36 -21.84 2.70 4.06
C VAL A 36 -22.38 4.10 3.78
N ALA A 37 -21.58 4.99 3.19
CA ALA A 37 -22.03 6.33 2.80
C ALA A 37 -23.11 6.29 1.72
N ARG A 38 -23.01 5.41 0.71
CA ARG A 38 -24.07 5.19 -0.29
C ARG A 38 -25.37 4.75 0.38
N GLU A 39 -25.31 3.78 1.28
CA GLU A 39 -26.48 3.25 2.00
C GLU A 39 -27.15 4.30 2.88
N ALA A 40 -26.35 5.22 3.46
CA ALA A 40 -26.85 6.36 4.24
C ALA A 40 -27.43 7.50 3.39
N GLY A 41 -27.36 7.43 2.05
CA GLY A 41 -27.80 8.48 1.14
C GLY A 41 -26.77 9.61 0.92
N GLU A 42 -25.59 9.51 1.52
CA GLU A 42 -24.50 10.49 1.44
C GLU A 42 -23.68 10.31 0.16
N SER A 43 -24.32 10.53 -0.99
CA SER A 43 -23.76 10.22 -2.31
C SER A 43 -22.46 10.97 -2.60
N THR A 44 -22.39 12.27 -2.27
CA THR A 44 -21.16 13.07 -2.48
C THR A 44 -20.00 12.53 -1.66
N ALA A 45 -20.24 12.13 -0.41
CA ALA A 45 -19.20 11.56 0.46
C ALA A 45 -18.71 10.21 -0.08
N ALA A 46 -19.63 9.34 -0.51
CA ALA A 46 -19.29 8.08 -1.15
C ALA A 46 -18.40 8.29 -2.39
N GLU A 47 -18.79 9.21 -3.28
CA GLU A 47 -18.03 9.52 -4.50
C GLU A 47 -16.62 10.04 -4.20
N CYS A 48 -16.46 10.86 -3.16
CA CYS A 48 -15.14 11.34 -2.74
C CYS A 48 -14.27 10.20 -2.19
N ILE A 49 -14.85 9.26 -1.44
CA ILE A 49 -14.12 8.11 -0.90
C ILE A 49 -13.75 7.12 -2.01
N GLU A 50 -14.67 6.86 -2.96
CA GLU A 50 -14.41 6.08 -4.18
C GLU A 50 -13.25 6.68 -4.98
N GLN A 51 -13.24 8.02 -5.13
CA GLN A 51 -12.13 8.72 -5.78
C GLN A 51 -10.80 8.55 -5.02
N ALA A 52 -10.83 8.51 -3.68
CA ALA A 52 -9.64 8.25 -2.89
C ALA A 52 -9.08 6.84 -3.14
N VAL A 53 -9.94 5.82 -3.29
CA VAL A 53 -9.54 4.45 -3.68
C VAL A 53 -8.84 4.46 -5.04
N ASP A 54 -9.39 5.17 -6.03
CA ASP A 54 -8.79 5.29 -7.37
C ASP A 54 -7.42 5.98 -7.35
N LEU A 55 -7.27 7.00 -6.52
CA LEU A 55 -6.00 7.71 -6.34
C LEU A 55 -4.96 6.82 -5.66
N LEU A 56 -5.39 6.00 -4.69
CA LEU A 56 -4.52 5.03 -4.03
C LEU A 56 -4.00 3.99 -5.03
N ALA A 57 -4.87 3.44 -5.88
CA ALA A 57 -4.48 2.52 -6.95
C ALA A 57 -3.52 3.17 -7.98
N LYS A 58 -3.62 4.49 -8.22
CA LYS A 58 -2.65 5.23 -9.04
C LYS A 58 -1.30 5.35 -8.35
N ALA A 59 -1.29 5.59 -7.04
CA ALA A 59 -0.08 5.61 -6.23
C ALA A 59 0.62 4.24 -6.24
N ASP A 60 -0.13 3.16 -6.10
CA ASP A 60 0.40 1.79 -6.16
C ASP A 60 1.12 1.51 -7.47
N ARG A 61 0.50 1.83 -8.61
CA ARG A 61 1.15 1.70 -9.92
C ARG A 61 2.43 2.54 -10.05
N ALA A 62 2.51 3.68 -9.38
CA ALA A 62 3.73 4.48 -9.35
C ALA A 62 4.80 3.85 -8.46
N PHE A 63 4.42 3.30 -7.31
CA PHE A 63 5.32 2.58 -6.41
C PHE A 63 5.85 1.28 -7.01
N GLU A 64 5.03 0.51 -7.73
CA GLU A 64 5.47 -0.69 -8.46
C GLU A 64 6.53 -0.35 -9.52
N LYS A 65 6.33 0.75 -10.26
CA LYS A 65 7.32 1.23 -11.24
C LYS A 65 8.61 1.69 -10.57
N ALA A 66 8.51 2.42 -9.46
CA ALA A 66 9.67 2.85 -8.68
C ALA A 66 10.42 1.64 -8.10
N LEU A 67 9.70 0.66 -7.57
CA LEU A 67 10.29 -0.58 -7.03
C LEU A 67 11.03 -1.35 -8.12
N THR A 68 10.41 -1.49 -9.29
CA THR A 68 11.02 -2.14 -10.45
C THR A 68 12.29 -1.42 -10.91
N SER A 69 12.30 -0.08 -10.95
CA SER A 69 13.45 0.69 -11.42
C SER A 69 14.67 0.62 -10.49
N ILE A 70 14.47 0.31 -9.21
CA ILE A 70 15.56 0.16 -8.21
C ILE A 70 15.90 -1.30 -7.88
N GLY A 71 15.46 -2.26 -8.71
CA GLY A 71 15.86 -3.67 -8.63
C GLY A 71 14.82 -4.63 -8.04
N GLY A 72 13.55 -4.22 -7.99
CA GLY A 72 12.43 -5.07 -7.58
C GLY A 72 12.27 -5.22 -6.06
N PRO A 73 11.33 -6.08 -5.60
CA PRO A 73 11.17 -6.38 -4.18
C PRO A 73 12.50 -6.84 -3.59
N GLY A 74 12.89 -6.29 -2.45
CA GLY A 74 14.01 -6.84 -1.69
C GLY A 74 13.75 -8.31 -1.36
N LYS A 75 14.79 -9.15 -1.29
CA LYS A 75 14.66 -10.50 -0.73
C LYS A 75 14.20 -10.35 0.72
N GLY A 76 12.89 -10.36 0.94
CA GLY A 76 12.28 -10.19 2.25
C GLY A 76 12.69 -11.35 3.15
N HIS A 77 13.14 -11.06 4.36
CA HIS A 77 13.13 -12.05 5.42
C HIS A 77 11.66 -12.41 5.66
N GLN A 78 11.29 -13.65 5.31
CA GLN A 78 10.02 -14.25 5.71
C GLN A 78 9.99 -14.25 7.24
N HIS A 79 9.28 -13.30 7.85
CA HIS A 79 8.88 -13.41 9.23
C HIS A 79 7.80 -14.49 9.30
N HIS A 80 8.22 -15.73 9.53
CA HIS A 80 7.34 -16.79 9.98
C HIS A 80 6.75 -16.36 11.33
N HIS A 81 5.48 -15.95 11.33
CA HIS A 81 4.67 -15.99 12.54
C HIS A 81 4.52 -17.47 12.92
N HIS A 82 5.11 -17.87 14.04
CA HIS A 82 4.64 -19.05 14.76
C HIS A 82 3.54 -18.60 15.71
N ASP A 83 2.43 -19.36 15.68
CA ASP A 83 1.28 -19.26 16.58
C ASP A 83 1.65 -19.54 18.04
#